data_AF-X1H8Q7-F1
#
_entry.id   AF-X1H8Q7-F1
#
_cell.length_a   1.000
_cell.length_b   1.000
_cell.length_c   1.000
_cell.angle_alpha   90.00
_cell.angle_beta   90.00
_cell.angle_gamma   90.00
#
_symmetry.space_group_name_H-M   'P 1'
#
loop_
_entity.id
_entity.type
_entity.pdbx_description
1 polymer ?
#
loop_
_entity_poly.entity_id
_entity_poly.type
_entity_poly.pdbx_seq_one_letter_code
_entity_poly.pdbx_strand_id
1 'polypeptide(L)'
;LKTKISFIKNVSRGEAISYCGTFKTKRDSIIATVPVGYADGYCRLLSNKAVVLINGMAAPVVGNITMDQFMIDITDVARDNNISIGDEVILIGDSKGQRITAEDIAQLVGTINYEVVCMFKNRIPRIYIK
;
A
#
# COMPACT_ATOMS: atom_id res chain seq x y z
N LEU A 1 1.83 -11.14 3.53
CA LEU A 1 2.80 -10.13 3.06
C LEU A 1 2.56 -8.83 3.79
N LYS A 2 3.59 -8.36 4.51
CA LYS A 2 3.51 -7.17 5.33
C LYS A 2 4.78 -6.34 5.24
N THR A 3 4.64 -5.05 5.55
CA THR A 3 5.72 -4.07 5.59
C THR A 3 5.40 -3.05 6.69
N LYS A 4 6.13 -1.94 6.74
CA LYS A 4 5.93 -0.87 7.73
C LYS A 4 5.89 0.49 7.07
N ILE A 5 5.25 1.45 7.73
CA ILE A 5 5.31 2.86 7.31
C ILE A 5 6.75 3.37 7.49
N SER A 6 7.32 3.97 6.44
CA SER A 6 8.67 4.56 6.49
C SER A 6 8.66 6.06 6.74
N PHE A 7 7.61 6.75 6.31
CA PHE A 7 7.48 8.20 6.41
C PHE A 7 6.01 8.63 6.41
N ILE A 8 5.69 9.73 7.07
CA ILE A 8 4.36 10.33 7.10
C ILE A 8 4.50 11.83 6.83
N LYS A 9 3.65 12.37 5.96
CA LYS A 9 3.56 13.82 5.71
C LYS A 9 2.12 14.31 5.63
N ASN A 10 1.90 15.52 6.11
CA ASN A 10 0.69 16.28 5.82
C ASN A 10 0.85 16.98 4.47
N VAL A 11 -0.18 16.91 3.64
CA VAL A 11 -0.22 17.54 2.32
C VAL A 11 -1.51 18.34 2.17
N SER A 12 -1.41 19.49 1.53
CA SER A 12 -2.57 20.34 1.30
C SER A 12 -3.43 19.79 0.17
N ARG A 13 -4.70 20.22 0.12
CA ARG A 13 -5.57 19.99 -1.04
C ARG A 13 -4.91 20.47 -2.35
N GLY A 14 -5.00 19.64 -3.39
CA GLY A 14 -4.51 19.94 -4.74
C GLY A 14 -3.08 19.48 -5.01
N GLU A 15 -2.37 18.96 -4.01
CA GLU A 15 -1.02 18.42 -4.18
C GLU A 15 -1.03 17.13 -5.02
N ALA A 16 -0.07 17.04 -5.94
CA ALA A 16 0.15 15.87 -6.78
C ALA A 16 1.00 14.84 -6.04
N ILE A 17 0.59 13.56 -6.07
CA ILE A 17 1.29 12.46 -5.40
C ILE A 17 1.97 11.55 -6.42
N SER A 18 3.23 11.22 -6.15
CA SER A 18 4.09 10.35 -6.96
C SER A 18 4.41 10.90 -8.37
N TYR A 19 5.05 10.07 -9.18
CA TYR A 19 5.40 10.35 -10.56
C TYR A 19 4.18 10.74 -11.40
N CYS A 20 4.40 11.72 -12.28
CA CYS A 20 3.43 12.24 -13.25
C CYS A 20 2.15 12.83 -12.63
N GLY A 21 2.04 12.90 -11.30
CA GLY A 21 0.90 13.49 -10.61
C GLY A 21 -0.44 12.85 -10.97
N THR A 22 -0.48 11.54 -11.19
CA THR A 22 -1.71 10.80 -11.58
C THR A 22 -2.80 10.86 -10.52
N PHE A 23 -2.44 11.17 -9.28
CA PHE A 23 -3.36 11.46 -8.20
C PHE A 23 -3.11 12.88 -7.68
N LYS A 24 -4.20 13.61 -7.46
CA LYS A 24 -4.21 14.90 -6.77
C LYS A 24 -5.11 14.82 -5.56
N THR A 25 -4.64 15.33 -4.42
CA THR A 25 -5.41 15.33 -3.17
C THR A 25 -6.67 16.19 -3.32
N LYS A 26 -7.81 15.67 -2.87
CA LYS A 26 -9.10 16.37 -2.93
C LYS A 26 -9.42 17.17 -1.67
N ARG A 27 -8.65 16.94 -0.61
CA ARG A 27 -8.72 17.56 0.72
C ARG A 27 -7.30 17.64 1.29
N ASP A 28 -7.15 18.33 2.41
CA ASP A 28 -5.94 18.18 3.21
C ASP A 28 -5.86 16.73 3.68
N SER A 29 -4.74 16.10 3.37
CA SER A 29 -4.56 14.66 3.52
C SER A 29 -3.29 14.35 4.32
N ILE A 30 -3.29 13.21 4.99
CA ILE A 30 -2.11 12.62 5.62
C ILE A 30 -1.67 11.46 4.74
N ILE A 31 -0.47 11.57 4.17
CA ILE A 31 0.07 10.57 3.24
C ILE A 31 1.23 9.84 3.92
N ALA A 32 1.14 8.52 3.94
CA ALA A 32 2.22 7.65 4.38
C ALA A 32 2.95 7.04 3.18
N THR A 33 4.27 6.88 3.33
CA THR A 33 5.13 6.19 2.38
C THR A 33 5.37 4.76 2.87
N VAL A 34 5.27 3.82 1.95
CA VAL A 34 5.52 2.39 2.17
C VAL A 34 6.73 1.96 1.33
N PRO A 35 7.78 1.37 1.93
CA PRO A 35 9.03 1.02 1.27
C PRO A 35 8.93 -0.34 0.56
N VAL A 36 7.98 -0.44 -0.36
CA VAL A 36 7.81 -1.58 -1.27
C VAL A 36 7.48 -1.01 -2.64
N GLY A 37 8.03 -1.57 -3.70
CA GLY A 37 7.69 -1.15 -5.05
C GLY A 37 7.62 -2.30 -6.05
N TYR A 38 7.59 -1.94 -7.33
CA TYR A 38 7.47 -2.95 -8.39
C TYR A 38 8.74 -3.81 -8.53
N ALA A 39 9.90 -3.37 -8.03
CA ALA A 39 11.10 -4.20 -8.01
C ALA A 39 10.98 -5.36 -7.01
N ASP A 40 10.16 -5.20 -5.98
CA ASP A 40 9.88 -6.22 -4.97
C ASP A 40 8.77 -7.19 -5.41
N GLY A 41 8.03 -6.85 -6.47
CA GLY A 41 6.90 -7.61 -7.01
C GLY A 41 5.54 -6.95 -6.83
N TYR A 42 5.47 -5.77 -6.20
CA TYR A 42 4.21 -5.04 -6.05
C TYR A 42 3.88 -4.28 -7.34
N CYS A 43 3.09 -4.92 -8.20
CA CYS A 43 2.91 -4.52 -9.60
C CYS A 43 2.48 -3.05 -9.79
N ARG A 44 3.11 -2.35 -10.74
CA ARG A 44 2.79 -0.95 -11.06
C ARG A 44 1.32 -0.74 -11.47
N LEU A 45 0.65 -1.76 -12.00
CA LEU A 45 -0.76 -1.71 -12.39
C LEU A 45 -1.72 -1.49 -11.20
N LEU A 46 -1.25 -1.69 -9.97
CA LEU A 46 -2.00 -1.43 -8.73
C LEU A 46 -2.08 0.07 -8.38
N SER A 47 -1.37 0.93 -9.11
CA SER A 47 -1.37 2.38 -8.92
C SER A 47 -2.79 2.95 -8.96
N ASN A 48 -3.18 3.70 -7.92
CA ASN A 48 -4.51 4.28 -7.73
C ASN A 48 -5.69 3.27 -7.65
N LYS A 49 -5.40 1.97 -7.50
CA LYS A 49 -6.43 0.91 -7.46
C LYS A 49 -6.38 0.07 -6.20
N ALA A 50 -5.16 -0.23 -5.73
CA ALA A 50 -4.98 -1.08 -4.57
C ALA A 50 -5.34 -0.37 -3.27
N VAL A 51 -5.64 -1.20 -2.27
CA VAL A 51 -5.86 -0.82 -0.89
C VAL A 51 -4.90 -1.65 -0.05
N VAL A 52 -4.47 -1.11 1.09
CA VAL A 52 -3.69 -1.80 2.12
C VAL A 52 -4.44 -1.75 3.45
N LEU A 53 -4.09 -2.63 4.40
CA LEU A 53 -4.67 -2.57 5.75
C LEU A 53 -3.65 -2.02 6.74
N ILE A 54 -4.08 -1.10 7.58
CA ILE A 54 -3.34 -0.59 8.73
C ILE A 54 -4.26 -0.69 9.94
N ASN A 55 -3.83 -1.41 10.97
CA ASN A 55 -4.59 -1.60 12.21
C ASN A 55 -6.04 -2.08 12.02
N GLY A 56 -6.31 -2.87 10.95
CA GLY A 56 -7.66 -3.34 10.59
C GLY A 56 -8.48 -2.38 9.71
N MET A 57 -7.93 -1.22 9.32
CA MET A 57 -8.60 -0.24 8.47
C MET A 57 -7.97 -0.20 7.08
N ALA A 58 -8.81 -0.02 6.06
CA ALA A 58 -8.40 0.13 4.68
C ALA A 58 -7.84 1.52 4.39
N ALA A 59 -6.65 1.58 3.77
CA ALA A 59 -6.03 2.79 3.24
C ALA A 59 -5.75 2.64 1.73
N PRO A 60 -6.25 3.52 0.86
CA PRO A 60 -6.04 3.42 -0.58
C PRO A 60 -4.60 3.80 -0.98
N VAL A 61 -4.06 3.10 -1.97
CA VAL A 61 -2.82 3.48 -2.67
C VAL A 61 -3.08 4.68 -3.56
N VAL A 62 -2.29 5.73 -3.39
CA VAL A 62 -2.44 7.00 -4.11
C VAL A 62 -1.17 7.35 -4.89
N GLY A 63 -1.36 7.71 -6.16
CA GLY A 63 -0.27 7.93 -7.10
C GLY A 63 0.28 6.63 -7.67
N ASN A 64 1.32 6.78 -8.51
CA ASN A 64 2.02 5.66 -9.09
C ASN A 64 2.89 4.91 -8.07
N ILE A 65 2.86 3.59 -8.13
CA ILE A 65 3.86 2.75 -7.45
C ILE A 65 5.21 2.92 -8.16
N THR A 66 6.25 3.20 -7.38
CA THR A 66 7.61 3.41 -7.87
C THR A 66 8.44 2.14 -7.72
N MET A 67 9.74 2.22 -8.03
CA MET A 67 10.63 1.05 -8.00
C MET A 67 10.70 0.41 -6.60
N ASP A 68 10.81 1.23 -5.57
CA ASP A 68 11.09 0.79 -4.19
C ASP A 68 10.07 1.30 -3.17
N GLN A 69 9.11 2.15 -3.58
CA GLN A 69 8.13 2.73 -2.66
C GLN A 69 6.79 3.09 -3.33
N PHE A 70 5.74 3.20 -2.53
CA PHE A 70 4.48 3.82 -2.92
C PHE A 70 3.87 4.62 -1.77
N MET A 71 2.82 5.37 -2.07
CA MET A 71 2.13 6.21 -1.10
C MET A 71 0.70 5.73 -0.88
N ILE A 72 0.21 5.93 0.34
CA ILE A 72 -1.14 5.62 0.77
C ILE A 72 -1.76 6.84 1.47
N ASP A 73 -3.06 7.03 1.27
CA ASP A 73 -3.82 8.05 2.01
C ASP A 73 -4.32 7.45 3.32
N ILE A 74 -3.77 7.92 4.45
CA ILE A 74 -4.14 7.46 5.79
C ILE A 74 -5.02 8.49 6.52
N THR A 75 -5.56 9.49 5.83
CA THR A 75 -6.33 10.59 6.45
C THR A 75 -7.51 10.09 7.28
N ASP A 76 -8.27 9.11 6.78
CA ASP A 76 -9.41 8.57 7.52
C ASP A 76 -8.97 7.59 8.61
N VAL A 77 -7.92 6.79 8.34
CA VAL A 77 -7.37 5.84 9.32
C VAL A 77 -6.78 6.56 10.53
N ALA A 78 -6.11 7.69 10.31
CA ALA A 78 -5.45 8.49 11.33
C ALA A 78 -6.42 9.31 12.20
N ARG A 79 -7.71 9.43 11.82
CA ARG A 79 -8.72 10.08 12.66
C ARG A 79 -9.09 9.23 13.86
N ASP A 80 -9.23 7.93 13.64
CA ASP A 80 -9.70 6.98 14.65
C ASP A 80 -8.55 6.25 15.36
N ASN A 81 -7.32 6.36 14.83
CA ASN A 81 -6.15 5.68 15.36
C ASN A 81 -4.91 6.56 15.30
N ASN A 82 -4.05 6.43 16.31
CA ASN A 82 -2.74 7.05 16.27
C ASN A 82 -1.80 6.23 15.36
N ILE A 83 -1.59 6.70 14.13
CA ILE A 83 -0.70 6.05 13.15
C ILE A 83 0.68 6.69 13.20
N SER A 84 1.71 5.86 13.32
CA SER A 84 3.11 6.26 13.48
C SER A 84 4.03 5.58 12.46
N ILE A 85 5.20 6.18 12.26
CA ILE A 85 6.28 5.53 11.50
C ILE A 85 6.64 4.21 12.18
N GLY A 86 6.78 3.14 11.40
CA GLY A 86 7.02 1.79 11.89
C GLY A 86 5.75 0.93 12.02
N ASP A 87 4.56 1.52 11.95
CA ASP A 87 3.32 0.76 12.02
C ASP A 87 3.20 -0.24 10.86
N GLU A 88 2.64 -1.40 11.18
CA GLU A 88 2.49 -2.52 10.26
C GLU A 88 1.44 -2.19 9.17
N VAL A 89 1.83 -2.45 7.93
CA VAL A 89 0.98 -2.33 6.74
C VAL A 89 0.85 -3.72 6.12
N ILE A 90 -0.38 -4.21 5.99
CA ILE A 90 -0.68 -5.48 5.34
C ILE A 90 -1.01 -5.22 3.86
N LEU A 91 -0.23 -5.86 2.98
CA LEU A 91 -0.43 -5.80 1.53
C LEU A 91 -1.27 -6.98 1.03
N ILE A 92 -1.05 -8.16 1.63
CA ILE A 92 -1.82 -9.40 1.41
C ILE A 92 -1.84 -10.13 2.75
N GLY A 93 -3.01 -10.46 3.27
CA GLY A 93 -3.20 -11.13 4.55
C GLY A 93 -4.38 -10.57 5.32
N ASP A 94 -4.46 -10.95 6.59
CA ASP A 94 -5.54 -10.66 7.50
C ASP A 94 -5.13 -9.60 8.54
N SER A 95 -6.03 -8.67 8.86
CA SER A 95 -5.85 -7.67 9.93
C SER A 95 -7.19 -7.36 10.58
N LYS A 96 -7.35 -7.70 11.87
CA LYS A 96 -8.56 -7.47 12.69
C LYS A 96 -9.90 -7.76 11.97
N GLY A 97 -9.98 -8.90 11.29
CA GLY A 97 -11.21 -9.34 10.59
C GLY A 97 -11.40 -8.76 9.19
N GLN A 98 -10.53 -7.86 8.73
CA GLN A 98 -10.40 -7.49 7.33
C GLN A 98 -9.33 -8.34 6.65
N ARG A 99 -9.48 -8.57 5.35
CA ARG A 99 -8.56 -9.41 4.58
C ARG A 99 -8.32 -8.86 3.19
N ILE A 100 -7.08 -8.93 2.74
CA ILE A 100 -6.70 -8.75 1.33
C ILE A 100 -6.06 -10.06 0.87
N THR A 101 -6.67 -10.72 -0.10
CA THR A 101 -6.18 -11.97 -0.67
C THR A 101 -5.34 -11.74 -1.92
N ALA A 102 -4.58 -12.75 -2.34
CA ALA A 102 -3.88 -12.70 -3.62
C ALA A 102 -4.86 -12.64 -4.81
N GLU A 103 -6.08 -13.16 -4.64
CA GLU A 103 -7.15 -13.09 -5.65
C GLU A 103 -7.63 -11.65 -5.84
N ASP A 104 -7.80 -10.90 -4.75
CA ASP A 104 -8.20 -9.48 -4.82
C ASP A 104 -7.17 -8.66 -5.62
N ILE A 105 -5.88 -8.91 -5.37
CA ILE A 105 -4.79 -8.26 -6.12
C ILE A 105 -4.81 -8.69 -7.58
N ALA A 106 -5.05 -9.98 -7.85
CA ALA A 106 -5.08 -10.53 -9.20
C ALA A 106 -6.18 -9.89 -10.06
N GLN A 107 -7.37 -9.70 -9.49
CA GLN A 107 -8.50 -9.03 -10.15
C GLN A 107 -8.18 -7.59 -10.53
N LEU A 108 -7.46 -6.84 -9.68
CA LEU A 108 -7.09 -5.44 -9.95
C LEU A 108 -6.11 -5.28 -11.13
N VAL A 109 -5.26 -6.29 -11.36
CA VAL A 109 -4.24 -6.27 -12.42
C VAL A 109 -4.57 -7.15 -13.62
N GLY A 110 -5.68 -7.89 -13.58
CA GLY A 110 -6.15 -8.73 -14.68
C GLY A 110 -5.38 -10.03 -14.84
N THR A 111 -5.04 -10.70 -13.74
CA THR A 111 -4.36 -12.01 -13.74
C THR A 111 -4.99 -12.98 -12.73
N ILE A 112 -4.29 -14.06 -12.38
CA ILE A 112 -4.65 -15.08 -11.38
C ILE A 112 -3.80 -14.95 -10.11
N ASN A 113 -4.33 -15.42 -8.99
CA ASN A 113 -3.66 -15.42 -7.69
C ASN A 113 -2.24 -16.05 -7.68
N TYR A 114 -2.02 -17.12 -8.45
CA TYR A 114 -0.71 -17.78 -8.54
C TYR A 114 0.37 -16.84 -9.10
N GLU A 115 0.05 -16.08 -10.15
CA GLU A 115 0.99 -15.11 -10.71
C GLU A 115 1.33 -14.02 -9.70
N VAL A 116 0.35 -13.51 -8.96
CA VAL A 116 0.57 -12.51 -7.90
C VAL A 116 1.59 -13.01 -6.87
N VAL A 117 1.45 -14.25 -6.41
CA VAL A 117 2.40 -14.83 -5.43
C VAL A 117 3.79 -15.02 -6.05
N CYS A 118 3.86 -15.41 -7.33
CA CYS A 118 5.12 -15.57 -8.07
C CYS A 118 5.81 -14.24 -8.41
N MET A 119 5.09 -13.11 -8.45
CA MET A 119 5.68 -11.79 -8.72
C MET A 119 6.63 -11.34 -7.61
N PHE A 120 6.46 -11.81 -6.38
CA PHE A 120 7.30 -11.41 -5.25
C PHE A 120 8.71 -11.99 -5.34
N LYS A 121 9.71 -11.10 -5.42
CA LYS A 121 11.10 -11.43 -5.75
C LYS A 121 11.99 -11.55 -4.51
N ASN A 122 13.28 -11.83 -4.76
CA ASN A 122 14.30 -12.09 -3.74
C ASN A 122 14.59 -10.93 -2.77
N ARG A 123 14.16 -9.70 -3.08
CA ARG A 123 14.28 -8.56 -2.15
C ARG A 123 13.38 -8.69 -0.92
N ILE A 124 12.30 -9.47 -1.03
CA ILE A 124 11.38 -9.71 0.07
C ILE A 124 11.85 -10.95 0.83
N PRO A 125 12.32 -10.81 2.10
CA PRO A 125 12.70 -11.96 2.91
C PRO A 125 11.46 -12.79 3.28
N ARG A 126 11.61 -14.12 3.27
CA ARG A 126 10.58 -15.06 3.73
C ARG A 126 10.90 -15.50 5.15
N ILE A 127 10.02 -15.15 6.09
CA ILE A 127 10.12 -15.53 7.50
C ILE A 127 9.07 -16.61 7.77
N TYR A 128 9.53 -17.81 8.14
CA TYR A 128 8.65 -18.93 8.47
C TYR A 128 8.32 -18.90 9.96
N ILE A 129 7.03 -18.83 10.28
CA ILE A 129 6.52 -18.84 11.65
C ILE A 129 6.05 -20.27 11.95
N LYS A 130 6.35 -20.76 13.14
CA LYS A 130 5.89 -22.07 13.65
C LYS A 130 4.67 -21.89 14.52
#